data_AF-A0A7S0R6X6-F1
#
_entry.id   AF-A0A7S0R6X6-F1
#
_cell.length_a   1.000
_cell.length_b   1.000
_cell.length_c   1.000
_cell.angle_alpha   90.00
_cell.angle_beta   90.00
_cell.angle_gamma   90.00
#
_symmetry.space_group_name_H-M   'P 1'
#
loop_
_entity.id
_entity.type
_entity.pdbx_description
1 polymer ?
#
loop_
_entity_poly.entity_id
_entity_poly.type
_entity_poly.pdbx_seq_one_letter_code
_entity_poly.pdbx_strand_id
1 'polypeptide(L)'
;GSGGNGRHAASSEPAGAVPEPAEFLCPPAAATYLVLLNWGMPASLPQLWERAGTRICADGGCNRLYDELPRILGRHADAVRAQYLPHLIKGDMDSVRPEVRAYYAS
;
A
#
# COMPACT_ATOMS: atom_id res chain seq x y z
N GLY A 1 23.57 28.19 -60.56
CA GLY A 1 23.26 27.11 -59.63
C GLY A 1 22.38 27.67 -58.54
N SER A 2 21.16 27.16 -58.42
CA SER A 2 20.13 27.63 -57.49
C SER A 2 20.49 27.38 -56.03
N GLY A 3 19.91 28.18 -55.13
CA GLY A 3 20.31 28.36 -53.74
C GLY A 3 20.00 27.21 -52.78
N GLY A 4 20.55 27.33 -51.57
CA GLY A 4 20.33 26.42 -50.45
C GLY A 4 20.73 27.09 -49.14
N ASN A 5 19.77 27.78 -48.53
CA ASN A 5 19.86 28.43 -47.23
C ASN A 5 19.75 27.36 -46.12
N GLY A 6 20.86 27.00 -45.47
CA GLY A 6 20.89 26.07 -44.33
C GLY A 6 20.93 26.82 -43.00
N ARG A 7 19.76 27.24 -42.50
CA ARG A 7 19.61 27.77 -41.13
C ARG A 7 19.65 26.59 -40.16
N HIS A 8 20.73 26.43 -39.40
CA HIS A 8 20.75 25.57 -38.22
C HIS A 8 20.06 26.32 -37.07
N ALA A 9 18.80 25.98 -36.84
CA ALA A 9 18.02 26.46 -35.71
C ALA A 9 18.59 25.90 -34.41
N ALA A 10 18.75 26.80 -33.43
CA ALA A 10 19.05 26.46 -32.05
C ALA A 10 18.00 25.47 -31.50
N SER A 11 18.47 24.39 -30.89
CA SER A 11 17.66 23.47 -30.11
C SER A 11 17.24 24.16 -28.82
N SER A 12 16.11 24.88 -28.86
CA SER A 12 15.45 25.38 -27.67
C SER A 12 14.80 24.20 -26.95
N GLU A 13 15.26 23.91 -25.73
CA GLU A 13 14.54 23.06 -24.79
C GLU A 13 13.11 23.60 -24.61
N PRO A 14 12.05 22.76 -24.69
CA PRO A 14 10.73 23.26 -24.40
C PRO A 14 10.64 23.53 -22.89
N ALA A 15 10.48 24.81 -22.58
CA ALA A 15 10.08 25.33 -21.29
C ALA A 15 8.87 24.56 -20.75
N GLY A 16 8.87 24.35 -19.43
CA GLY A 16 7.94 23.52 -18.67
C GLY A 16 6.54 23.42 -19.25
N ALA A 17 6.19 22.21 -19.69
CA ALA A 17 4.81 21.85 -19.95
C ALA A 17 4.03 22.06 -18.64
N VAL A 18 3.11 23.01 -18.66
CA VAL A 18 2.11 23.14 -17.60
C VAL A 18 1.18 21.95 -17.78
N PRO A 19 1.03 21.04 -16.80
CA PRO A 19 0.14 19.92 -16.94
C PRO A 19 -1.30 20.41 -17.15
N GLU A 20 -1.98 19.85 -18.15
CA GLU A 20 -3.38 20.14 -18.46
C GLU A 20 -4.27 19.88 -17.22
N PRO A 21 -5.36 20.63 -17.01
CA PRO A 21 -6.20 20.54 -15.81
C PRO A 21 -6.82 19.15 -15.58
N ALA A 22 -6.81 18.27 -16.58
CA ALA A 22 -7.22 16.87 -16.45
C ALA A 22 -6.28 16.04 -15.55
N GLU A 23 -5.00 16.40 -15.41
CA GLU A 23 -4.08 15.73 -14.49
C GLU A 23 -4.40 16.03 -13.01
N PHE A 24 -5.19 17.07 -12.75
CA PHE A 24 -5.69 17.41 -11.41
C PHE A 24 -7.09 16.84 -11.13
N LEU A 25 -7.81 16.35 -12.14
CA LEU A 25 -9.20 15.89 -11.99
C LEU A 25 -9.33 14.39 -11.68
N CYS A 26 -8.21 13.67 -11.62
CA CYS A 26 -8.14 12.34 -11.05
C CYS A 26 -6.79 12.18 -10.33
N PRO A 27 -6.70 12.42 -9.00
CA PRO A 27 -5.54 11.95 -8.26
C PRO A 27 -5.38 10.45 -8.56
N PRO A 28 -4.15 9.93 -8.82
CA PRO A 28 -3.96 8.49 -9.00
C PRO A 28 -4.67 7.82 -7.83
N ALA A 29 -5.69 7.00 -8.14
CA ALA A 29 -6.73 6.57 -7.19
C ALA A 29 -6.17 6.56 -5.76
N ALA A 30 -6.56 7.56 -4.95
CA ALA A 30 -5.79 7.97 -3.77
C ALA A 30 -5.26 6.76 -3.01
N ALA A 31 -3.93 6.65 -2.91
CA ALA A 31 -3.28 5.48 -2.31
C ALA A 31 -3.87 5.21 -0.92
N THR A 32 -4.62 4.12 -0.79
CA THR A 32 -5.33 3.80 0.45
C THR A 32 -4.44 2.96 1.35
N TYR A 33 -4.17 3.49 2.55
CA TYR A 33 -3.40 2.82 3.59
C TYR A 33 -4.33 2.29 4.67
N LEU A 34 -4.24 1.00 4.96
CA LEU A 34 -4.91 0.35 6.08
C LEU A 34 -3.91 0.18 7.22
N VAL A 35 -4.17 0.82 8.35
CA VAL A 35 -3.36 0.68 9.56
C VAL A 35 -4.15 -0.13 10.60
N LEU A 36 -3.60 -1.28 10.96
CA LEU A 36 -4.16 -2.20 11.93
C LEU A 36 -3.54 -1.93 13.30
N LEU A 37 -4.36 -1.42 14.22
CA LEU A 37 -3.96 -1.15 15.59
C LEU A 37 -4.17 -2.38 16.47
N ASN A 38 -3.66 -2.35 17.69
CA ASN A 38 -3.95 -3.35 18.72
C ASN A 38 -5.37 -3.15 19.32
N TRP A 39 -6.39 -3.09 18.45
CA TRP A 39 -7.81 -2.98 18.79
C TRP A 39 -8.59 -4.11 18.12
N GLY A 40 -9.76 -4.44 18.65
CA GLY A 40 -10.63 -5.47 18.08
C GLY A 40 -10.98 -5.17 16.62
N MET A 41 -10.83 -6.17 15.75
CA MET A 41 -10.97 -5.98 14.32
C MET A 41 -12.45 -5.95 13.92
N PRO A 42 -12.88 -4.98 13.09
CA PRO A 42 -14.26 -4.93 12.62
C PRO A 42 -14.53 -6.08 11.64
N ALA A 43 -15.79 -6.52 11.57
CA ALA A 43 -16.21 -7.53 10.60
C ALA A 43 -15.99 -7.10 9.13
N SER A 44 -15.87 -5.79 8.88
CA SER A 44 -15.58 -5.21 7.56
C SER A 44 -14.09 -5.22 7.18
N LEU A 45 -13.21 -5.75 8.04
CA LEU A 45 -11.77 -5.81 7.79
C LEU A 45 -11.40 -6.44 6.43
N PRO A 46 -11.99 -7.58 6.00
CA PRO A 46 -11.67 -8.16 4.70
C PRO A 46 -11.94 -7.20 3.53
N GLN A 47 -13.04 -6.46 3.58
CA GLN A 47 -13.41 -5.50 2.52
C GLN A 47 -12.48 -4.28 2.52
N LEU A 48 -12.03 -3.83 3.69
CA LEU A 48 -11.02 -2.78 3.79
C LEU A 48 -9.66 -3.25 3.26
N TRP A 49 -9.31 -4.52 3.53
CA TRP A 49 -8.06 -5.12 3.08
C TRP A 49 -7.93 -5.18 1.55
N GLU A 50 -8.99 -5.58 0.86
CA GLU A 50 -9.03 -5.64 -0.62
C GLU A 50 -8.93 -4.27 -1.28
N ARG A 51 -9.40 -3.22 -0.60
CA ARG A 51 -9.35 -1.83 -1.10
C ARG A 51 -8.03 -1.12 -0.78
N ALA A 52 -7.27 -1.64 0.17
CA ALA A 52 -6.03 -1.02 0.62
C ALA A 52 -4.88 -1.37 -0.31
N GLY A 53 -4.24 -0.35 -0.89
CA GLY A 53 -2.99 -0.51 -1.64
C GLY A 53 -1.80 -0.78 -0.72
N THR A 54 -1.84 -0.30 0.52
CA THR A 54 -0.82 -0.57 1.54
C THR A 54 -1.47 -0.93 2.87
N ARG A 55 -0.84 -1.84 3.61
CA ARG A 55 -1.39 -2.51 4.79
C ARG A 55 -0.29 -2.60 5.83
N ILE A 56 -0.54 -2.02 7.00
CA ILE A 56 0.47 -1.82 8.03
C ILE A 56 -0.11 -2.34 9.34
N CYS A 57 0.65 -3.16 10.06
CA CYS A 57 0.36 -3.48 11.46
C CYS A 57 1.17 -2.58 12.38
N ALA A 58 0.47 -1.87 13.26
CA ALA A 58 1.10 -1.13 14.34
C ALA A 58 1.29 -2.07 15.53
N ASP A 59 2.53 -2.51 15.73
CA ASP A 59 2.97 -3.34 16.85
C ASP A 59 2.02 -4.52 17.11
N GLY A 60 1.36 -4.59 18.27
CA GLY A 60 0.38 -5.63 18.62
C GLY A 60 -0.83 -5.78 17.68
N GLY A 61 -1.03 -4.86 16.73
CA GLY A 61 -1.99 -5.03 15.65
C GLY A 61 -1.74 -6.27 14.78
N CYS A 62 -0.50 -6.77 14.70
CA CYS A 62 -0.24 -8.03 14.00
C CYS A 62 -0.74 -9.26 14.78
N ASN A 63 -0.79 -9.21 16.12
CA ASN A 63 -1.42 -10.26 16.92
C ASN A 63 -2.91 -10.38 16.57
N ARG A 64 -3.58 -9.22 16.47
CA ARG A 64 -5.01 -9.14 16.11
C ARG A 64 -5.26 -9.69 14.72
N LEU A 65 -4.43 -9.31 13.74
CA LEU A 65 -4.49 -9.86 12.39
C LEU A 65 -4.35 -11.39 12.40
N TYR A 66 -3.35 -11.90 13.14
CA TYR A 66 -3.04 -13.32 13.22
C TYR A 66 -4.16 -14.16 13.87
N ASP A 67 -4.84 -13.60 14.88
CA ASP A 67 -5.83 -14.30 15.69
C ASP A 67 -7.27 -14.10 15.19
N GLU A 68 -7.65 -12.86 14.86
CA GLU A 68 -9.06 -12.48 14.67
C GLU A 68 -9.51 -12.63 13.22
N LEU A 69 -8.65 -12.32 12.25
CA LEU A 69 -9.04 -12.36 10.84
C LEU A 69 -9.50 -13.76 10.36
N PRO A 70 -8.84 -14.88 10.73
CA PRO A 70 -9.36 -16.21 10.43
C PRO A 70 -10.78 -16.45 10.95
N ARG A 71 -11.08 -15.95 12.15
CA ARG A 71 -12.40 -16.07 12.78
C ARG A 71 -13.43 -15.20 12.06
N ILE A 72 -13.07 -13.98 11.71
CA ILE A 72 -13.92 -13.06 10.94
C ILE A 72 -14.29 -13.67 9.58
N LEU A 73 -13.34 -14.33 8.92
CA LEU A 73 -13.56 -14.97 7.63
C LEU A 73 -14.21 -16.36 7.72
N GLY A 74 -14.26 -16.99 8.90
CA GLY A 74 -14.74 -18.37 9.06
C GLY A 74 -13.93 -19.39 8.26
N ARG A 75 -12.63 -19.14 8.05
CA ARG A 75 -11.74 -19.97 7.20
C ARG A 75 -10.61 -20.57 8.03
N HIS A 76 -9.98 -21.63 7.51
CA HIS A 76 -8.79 -22.23 8.13
C HIS A 76 -7.69 -21.18 8.34
N ALA A 77 -7.13 -21.15 9.55
CA ALA A 77 -6.24 -20.08 9.98
C ALA A 77 -4.98 -19.96 9.13
N ASP A 78 -4.33 -21.06 8.80
CA ASP A 78 -3.07 -21.03 8.04
C ASP A 78 -3.29 -20.52 6.61
N ALA A 79 -4.40 -20.92 5.97
CA ALA A 79 -4.76 -20.43 4.64
C ALA A 79 -5.06 -18.92 4.64
N VAL A 80 -5.71 -18.41 5.70
CA VAL A 80 -5.96 -16.97 5.84
C VAL A 80 -4.65 -16.23 6.11
N ARG A 81 -3.85 -16.68 7.06
CA ARG A 81 -2.60 -15.98 7.40
C ARG A 81 -1.61 -15.93 6.24
N ALA A 82 -1.59 -16.95 5.37
CA ALA A 82 -0.78 -16.97 4.16
C ALA A 82 -1.29 -15.99 3.09
N GLN A 83 -2.61 -15.76 3.02
CA GLN A 83 -3.22 -14.84 2.06
C GLN A 83 -3.19 -13.38 2.53
N TYR A 84 -3.23 -13.14 3.83
CA TYR A 84 -3.37 -11.81 4.42
C TYR A 84 -2.08 -11.36 5.12
N LEU A 85 -1.06 -11.07 4.31
CA LEU A 85 0.23 -10.54 4.75
C LEU A 85 0.25 -9.01 4.75
N PRO A 86 0.57 -8.35 5.89
CA PRO A 86 0.79 -6.91 5.91
C PRO A 86 2.09 -6.58 5.16
N HIS A 87 2.17 -5.39 4.59
CA HIS A 87 3.40 -4.93 3.92
C HIS A 87 4.45 -4.44 4.93
N LEU A 88 4.00 -3.98 6.10
CA LEU A 88 4.88 -3.47 7.14
C LEU A 88 4.31 -3.80 8.52
N ILE A 89 5.19 -4.20 9.44
CA ILE A 89 4.89 -4.26 10.87
C ILE A 89 5.85 -3.27 11.54
N LYS A 90 5.32 -2.29 12.27
CA LYS A 90 6.13 -1.22 12.86
C LYS A 90 5.65 -0.84 14.26
N GLY A 91 6.60 -0.48 15.12
CA GLY A 91 6.43 -0.22 16.55
C GLY A 91 7.74 -0.47 17.29
N ASP A 92 7.70 -0.44 18.61
CA ASP A 92 8.77 -0.84 19.52
C ASP A 92 8.85 -2.37 19.72
N MET A 93 7.86 -3.13 19.24
CA MET A 93 7.83 -4.60 19.24
C MET A 93 7.70 -5.22 20.64
N ASP A 94 7.21 -4.47 21.62
CA ASP A 94 7.09 -4.95 23.00
C ASP A 94 5.78 -5.73 23.27
N SER A 95 4.74 -5.51 22.46
CA SER A 95 3.44 -6.18 22.59
C SER A 95 3.22 -7.34 21.61
N VAL A 96 4.07 -7.47 20.58
CA VAL A 96 3.98 -8.57 19.61
C VAL A 96 4.44 -9.89 20.23
N ARG A 97 3.62 -10.94 20.11
CA ARG A 97 3.98 -12.26 20.63
C ARG A 97 5.11 -12.90 19.80
N PRO A 98 6.08 -13.60 20.41
CA PRO A 98 7.23 -14.16 19.69
C PRO A 98 6.86 -15.05 18.51
N GLU A 99 5.83 -15.89 18.63
CA GLU A 99 5.38 -16.79 17.57
C GLU A 99 4.73 -16.04 16.40
N VAL A 100 4.03 -14.94 16.67
CA VAL A 100 3.43 -14.07 15.63
C VAL A 100 4.53 -13.32 14.90
N ARG A 101 5.53 -12.81 15.64
CA ARG A 101 6.71 -12.17 15.05
C ARG A 101 7.48 -13.14 14.16
N ALA A 102 7.72 -14.36 14.64
CA ALA A 102 8.42 -15.38 13.87
C ALA A 102 7.67 -15.72 12.58
N TYR A 103 6.33 -15.84 12.64
CA TYR A 103 5.49 -16.11 11.49
C TYR A 103 5.58 -15.03 10.41
N TYR A 104 5.49 -13.74 10.78
CA TYR A 104 5.53 -12.66 9.78
C TYR A 104 6.95 -12.25 9.34
N ALA A 105 7.99 -12.85 9.94
CA ALA A 105 9.38 -12.62 9.56
C ALA A 105 9.96 -13.70 8.62
N SER A 106 9.23 -14.78 8.35
CA SER A 106 9.60 -15.87 7.43
C SER A 106 9.13 -15.59 6.00
#